data_AF-A0A9D4QBX6-F1
#
_entry.id   AF-A0A9D4QBX6-F1
#
_cell.length_a   1.000
_cell.length_b   1.000
_cell.length_c   1.000
_cell.angle_alpha   90.00
_cell.angle_beta   90.00
_cell.angle_gamma   90.00
#
_symmetry.space_group_name_H-M   'P 1'
#
loop_
_entity.id
_entity.type
_entity.pdbx_description
1 polymer ?
#
loop_
_entity_poly.entity_id
_entity_poly.type
_entity_poly.pdbx_seq_one_letter_code
_entity_poly.pdbx_strand_id
1 'polypeptide(L)'
;MKLVNFRRSRIIKLVCAAVLLICVVAFFLPKPTGDEYYRERVSRFWPIGVGRANVSSVHQKLRAGPFKEQQAFPPPMPVFRKDRTPGNFEPKSHEKRKGPGEGGVAYHVPERDRNSAADSNMQYGMNVVASDHISPNRSVPDMRLEE
;
A
#
# COMPACT_ATOMS: atom_id res chain seq x y z
N MET A 1 -46.99 3.03 -31.47
CA MET A 1 -45.51 3.07 -31.63
C MET A 1 -45.16 2.47 -32.99
N LYS A 2 -44.58 3.26 -33.90
CA LYS A 2 -44.28 2.81 -35.27
C LYS A 2 -43.04 1.90 -35.23
N LEU A 3 -43.25 0.59 -35.26
CA LEU A 3 -42.19 -0.40 -35.46
C LEU A 3 -41.59 -0.17 -36.84
N VAL A 4 -40.40 0.45 -36.87
CA VAL A 4 -39.66 0.74 -38.08
C VAL A 4 -39.15 -0.59 -38.65
N ASN A 5 -39.74 -1.03 -39.76
CA ASN A 5 -39.28 -2.21 -40.50
C ASN A 5 -37.89 -1.96 -41.08
N PHE A 6 -36.88 -2.33 -40.29
CA PHE A 6 -35.48 -2.13 -40.61
C PHE A 6 -35.05 -3.15 -41.67
N ARG A 7 -34.98 -2.69 -42.94
CA ARG A 7 -34.46 -3.51 -44.03
C ARG A 7 -33.02 -3.90 -43.69
N ARG A 8 -32.70 -5.20 -43.76
CA ARG A 8 -31.39 -5.79 -43.38
C ARG A 8 -30.18 -5.04 -43.98
N SER A 9 -30.33 -4.44 -45.17
CA SER A 9 -29.27 -3.64 -45.80
C SER A 9 -28.92 -2.33 -45.08
N ARG A 10 -29.85 -1.73 -44.32
CA ARG A 10 -29.57 -0.53 -43.50
C ARG A 10 -28.81 -0.88 -42.24
N ILE A 11 -29.08 -2.04 -41.64
CA ILE A 11 -28.34 -2.55 -40.47
C ILE A 11 -26.88 -2.80 -40.86
N ILE A 12 -26.64 -3.50 -41.98
CA ILE A 12 -25.28 -3.79 -42.45
C ILE A 12 -24.49 -2.50 -42.69
N LYS A 13 -25.11 -1.48 -43.30
CA LYS A 13 -24.46 -0.18 -43.51
C LYS A 13 -24.13 0.55 -42.21
N LEU A 14 -25.04 0.53 -41.23
CA LEU A 14 -24.79 1.15 -39.92
C LEU A 14 -23.70 0.42 -39.15
N VAL A 15 -23.67 -0.92 -39.20
CA VAL A 15 -22.60 -1.72 -38.57
C VAL A 15 -21.25 -1.45 -39.24
N CYS A 16 -21.17 -1.44 -40.57
CA CYS A 16 -19.93 -1.08 -41.28
C CYS A 16 -19.47 0.34 -40.96
N ALA A 17 -20.39 1.30 -40.85
CA ALA A 17 -20.04 2.68 -40.47
C ALA A 17 -19.52 2.78 -39.03
N ALA A 18 -20.11 2.05 -38.08
CA ALA A 18 -19.66 2.00 -36.70
C ALA A 18 -18.27 1.35 -36.56
N VAL A 19 -18.02 0.26 -37.28
CA VAL A 19 -16.69 -0.40 -37.30
C VAL A 19 -15.64 0.52 -37.90
N LEU A 20 -15.92 1.21 -39.01
CA LEU A 20 -15.02 2.20 -39.59
C LEU A 20 -14.70 3.34 -38.62
N LEU A 21 -15.70 3.82 -37.88
CA LEU A 21 -15.50 4.87 -36.88
C LEU A 21 -14.58 4.40 -35.75
N ILE A 22 -14.77 3.18 -35.25
CA ILE A 22 -13.89 2.58 -34.22
C ILE A 22 -12.46 2.43 -34.76
N CYS A 23 -12.29 1.98 -36.00
CA CYS A 23 -10.98 1.86 -36.63
C CYS A 23 -10.29 3.23 -36.76
N VAL A 24 -11.00 4.28 -37.17
CA VAL A 24 -10.45 5.63 -37.25
C VAL A 24 -10.02 6.13 -35.86
N VAL A 25 -10.87 5.95 -34.85
CA VAL A 25 -10.57 6.36 -33.47
C VAL A 25 -9.35 5.60 -32.91
N ALA A 26 -9.27 4.29 -33.12
CA ALA A 26 -8.16 3.47 -32.64
C ALA A 26 -6.83 3.74 -33.35
N PHE A 27 -6.86 4.15 -34.63
CA PHE A 27 -5.66 4.39 -35.43
C PHE A 27 -5.19 5.85 -35.39
N PHE A 28 -6.10 6.81 -35.21
CA PHE A 28 -5.78 8.25 -35.18
C PHE A 28 -5.69 8.84 -33.78
N LEU A 29 -6.18 8.17 -32.73
CA LEU A 29 -5.83 8.58 -31.37
C LEU A 29 -4.41 8.10 -31.04
N PRO A 30 -3.49 9.00 -30.68
CA PRO A 30 -2.19 8.60 -30.17
C PRO A 30 -2.42 7.71 -28.94
N LYS A 31 -1.74 6.54 -28.89
CA LYS A 31 -1.83 5.64 -27.75
C LYS A 31 -1.60 6.45 -26.47
N PRO A 32 -2.44 6.28 -25.43
CA PRO A 32 -2.26 7.02 -24.19
C PRO A 32 -0.85 6.75 -23.66
N THR A 33 -0.07 7.82 -23.52
CA THR A 33 1.32 7.87 -23.04
C THR A 33 1.53 7.31 -21.63
N GLY A 34 0.50 6.73 -21.02
CA GLY A 34 0.54 6.11 -19.70
C GLY A 34 0.89 4.61 -19.70
N ASP A 35 0.77 3.90 -20.82
CA ASP A 35 1.02 2.44 -20.84
C ASP A 35 2.47 2.06 -20.52
N GLU A 36 3.43 2.90 -20.92
CA GLU A 36 4.85 2.68 -20.63
C GLU A 36 5.12 2.77 -19.12
N TYR A 37 4.49 3.73 -18.44
CA TYR A 37 4.58 3.93 -16.99
C TYR A 37 3.90 2.80 -16.19
N TYR A 38 2.78 2.26 -16.69
CA TYR A 38 2.11 1.11 -16.07
C TYR A 38 2.91 -0.18 -16.25
N ARG A 39 3.48 -0.45 -17.43
CA ARG A 39 4.30 -1.65 -17.63
C ARG A 39 5.59 -1.62 -16.81
N GLU A 40 6.23 -0.47 -16.66
CA GLU A 40 7.45 -0.33 -15.87
C GLU A 40 7.22 -0.53 -14.37
N ARG A 41 6.05 -0.10 -13.85
CA ARG A 41 5.69 -0.29 -12.44
C ARG A 41 5.30 -1.74 -12.13
N VAL A 42 4.60 -2.41 -13.06
CA VAL A 42 4.17 -3.80 -12.90
C VAL A 42 5.33 -4.78 -13.09
N SER A 43 6.25 -4.52 -14.02
CA SER A 43 7.45 -5.36 -14.19
C SER A 43 8.44 -5.26 -13.03
N ARG A 44 8.44 -4.12 -12.31
CA ARG A 44 9.26 -3.91 -11.11
C ARG A 44 8.72 -4.67 -9.88
N PHE A 45 7.42 -4.92 -9.84
CA PHE A 45 6.75 -5.55 -8.69
C PHE A 45 6.51 -7.07 -8.87
N TRP A 46 6.59 -7.61 -10.09
CA TRP A 46 6.29 -9.02 -10.35
C TRP A 46 7.14 -9.57 -11.51
N PRO A 47 8.28 -10.24 -11.25
CA PRO A 47 9.07 -10.87 -12.29
C PRO A 47 8.47 -12.25 -12.58
N ILE A 48 7.25 -12.31 -13.09
CA ILE A 48 6.69 -13.56 -13.60
C ILE A 48 6.51 -13.43 -15.09
N GLY A 49 7.45 -14.03 -15.82
CA GLY A 49 7.22 -14.43 -17.19
C GLY A 49 8.21 -13.87 -18.20
N VAL A 50 9.49 -14.24 -18.08
CA VAL A 50 10.27 -14.83 -19.18
C VAL A 50 11.62 -15.30 -18.63
N GLY A 51 11.93 -16.58 -18.82
CA GLY A 51 13.25 -17.13 -18.54
C GLY A 51 13.34 -17.85 -17.21
N ARG A 52 13.17 -19.17 -17.25
CA ARG A 52 13.58 -20.13 -16.22
C ARG A 52 15.12 -20.17 -16.21
N ALA A 53 15.77 -19.06 -15.90
CA ALA A 53 17.20 -19.02 -15.63
C ALA A 53 17.40 -19.65 -14.25
N ASN A 54 18.30 -20.63 -14.19
CA ASN A 54 18.66 -21.39 -12.98
C ASN A 54 18.82 -20.49 -11.74
N VAL A 55 17.78 -20.39 -10.92
CA VAL A 55 17.78 -19.62 -9.66
C VAL A 55 18.67 -20.28 -8.60
N SER A 56 19.09 -21.53 -8.83
CA SER A 56 20.01 -22.27 -7.98
C SER A 56 21.41 -21.67 -7.93
N SER A 57 21.93 -21.10 -9.03
CA SER A 57 23.29 -20.54 -9.08
C SER A 57 23.37 -19.09 -8.58
N VAL A 58 22.27 -18.33 -8.68
CA VAL A 58 22.20 -16.94 -8.17
C VAL A 58 22.12 -16.93 -6.65
N HIS A 59 21.42 -17.88 -6.03
CA HIS A 59 21.39 -18.01 -4.57
C HIS A 59 22.72 -18.43 -3.96
N GLN A 60 23.58 -19.15 -4.70
CA GLN A 60 24.89 -19.56 -4.21
C GLN A 60 25.91 -18.41 -4.19
N LYS A 61 25.82 -17.47 -5.14
CA LYS A 61 26.72 -16.30 -5.22
C LYS A 61 26.38 -15.17 -4.24
N LEU A 62 25.12 -15.04 -3.82
CA LEU A 62 24.69 -14.03 -2.84
C LEU A 62 25.02 -14.39 -1.39
N ARG A 63 25.39 -15.64 -1.09
CA ARG A 63 25.83 -16.07 0.25
C ARG A 63 27.31 -15.82 0.54
N ALA A 64 28.11 -15.45 -0.45
CA ALA A 64 29.54 -15.19 -0.30
C ALA A 64 29.86 -13.72 0.01
N GLY A 65 28.91 -12.96 0.56
CA GLY A 65 29.18 -11.65 1.13
C GLY A 65 30.03 -11.76 2.41
N PRO A 66 30.71 -10.69 2.86
CA PRO A 66 31.58 -10.69 4.04
C PRO A 66 30.82 -10.78 5.37
N PHE A 67 29.54 -11.17 5.36
CA PHE A 67 28.77 -11.42 6.57
C PHE A 67 29.29 -12.72 7.18
N LYS A 68 30.26 -12.60 8.08
CA LYS A 68 30.59 -13.68 9.02
C LYS A 68 29.31 -14.04 9.73
N GLU A 69 28.78 -15.21 9.42
CA GLU A 69 27.78 -15.89 10.22
C GLU A 69 28.37 -15.99 11.63
N GLN A 70 27.95 -15.08 12.51
CA GLN A 70 28.35 -15.09 13.91
C GLN A 70 27.98 -16.48 14.41
N GLN A 71 28.97 -17.23 14.90
CA GLN A 71 28.76 -18.55 15.49
C GLN A 71 27.57 -18.43 16.44
N ALA A 72 26.48 -19.12 16.11
CA ALA A 72 25.21 -18.99 16.80
C ALA A 72 25.31 -19.62 18.19
N PHE A 73 25.94 -18.93 19.14
CA PHE A 73 25.63 -19.14 20.53
C PHE A 73 24.19 -18.69 20.70
N PRO A 74 23.26 -19.57 21.13
CA PRO A 74 21.92 -19.12 21.45
C PRO A 74 22.06 -17.99 22.48
N PRO A 75 21.39 -16.84 22.29
CA PRO A 75 21.43 -15.79 23.28
C PRO A 75 20.98 -16.37 24.63
N PRO A 76 21.60 -15.95 25.75
CA PRO A 76 21.15 -16.39 27.06
C PRO A 76 19.67 -16.04 27.23
N MET A 77 18.91 -16.95 27.84
CA MET A 77 17.48 -16.74 28.10
C MET A 77 17.28 -15.48 28.95
N PRO A 78 16.22 -14.68 28.71
CA PRO A 78 15.90 -13.55 29.56
C PRO A 78 15.56 -14.05 30.97
N VAL A 79 16.06 -13.33 31.99
CA VAL A 79 15.84 -13.66 33.40
C VAL A 79 14.92 -12.60 34.00
N PHE A 80 13.75 -13.03 34.47
CA PHE A 80 12.85 -12.16 35.23
C PHE A 80 13.44 -11.86 36.62
N ARG A 81 13.57 -10.58 36.92
CA ARG A 81 14.09 -10.05 38.18
C ARG A 81 12.92 -9.53 39.02
N LYS A 82 12.67 -10.15 40.18
CA LYS A 82 11.54 -9.80 41.09
C LYS A 82 11.78 -8.50 41.88
N ASP A 83 12.93 -7.89 41.68
CA ASP A 83 13.47 -6.74 42.40
C ASP A 83 12.75 -5.41 42.07
N ARG A 84 11.73 -5.44 41.18
CA ARG A 84 10.96 -4.27 40.69
C ARG A 84 11.83 -3.15 40.13
N THR A 85 13.09 -3.43 39.82
CA THR A 85 13.98 -2.51 39.14
C THR A 85 13.62 -2.44 37.66
N PRO A 86 13.50 -1.25 37.07
CA PRO A 86 13.22 -1.10 35.65
C PRO A 86 14.28 -1.84 34.83
N GLY A 87 13.82 -2.58 33.82
CA GLY A 87 14.65 -3.41 32.97
C GLY A 87 15.67 -2.61 32.15
N ASN A 88 16.67 -3.31 31.63
CA ASN A 88 17.71 -2.74 30.77
C ASN A 88 17.22 -2.31 29.37
N PHE A 89 15.97 -2.63 29.02
CA PHE A 89 15.32 -2.23 27.78
C PHE A 89 14.13 -1.29 28.00
N GLU A 90 13.82 -0.93 29.24
CA GLU A 90 12.76 0.02 29.50
C GLU A 90 13.19 1.44 29.07
N PRO A 91 12.35 2.16 28.32
CA PRO A 91 12.65 3.52 27.94
C PRO A 91 12.73 4.40 29.18
N LYS A 92 13.61 5.41 29.13
CA LYS A 92 13.67 6.43 30.19
C LYS A 92 12.36 7.21 30.19
N SER A 93 11.94 7.68 31.36
CA SER A 93 10.76 8.52 31.48
C SER A 93 10.89 9.76 30.59
N HIS A 94 9.90 9.96 29.71
CA HIS A 94 9.81 11.13 28.84
C HIS A 94 8.62 12.00 29.26
N GLU A 95 8.73 13.30 29.02
CA GLU A 95 7.65 14.24 29.29
C GLU A 95 6.43 13.94 28.39
N LYS A 96 5.23 13.99 29.00
CA LYS A 96 3.97 13.78 28.29
C LYS A 96 3.70 14.96 27.37
N ARG A 97 3.70 14.70 26.07
CA ARG A 97 3.32 15.67 25.04
C ARG A 97 1.80 15.82 25.00
N LYS A 98 1.34 17.01 24.63
CA LYS A 98 -0.08 17.31 24.40
C LYS A 98 -0.30 17.49 22.92
N GLY A 99 -1.31 16.82 22.38
CA GLY A 99 -1.63 16.90 20.97
C GLY A 99 -2.72 15.90 20.55
N PRO A 100 -3.19 16.00 19.30
CA PRO A 100 -4.13 15.05 18.72
C PRO A 100 -3.54 13.63 18.72
N GLY A 101 -4.26 12.68 19.30
CA GLY A 101 -3.86 11.27 19.35
C GLY A 101 -2.72 10.94 20.32
N GLU A 102 -2.19 11.91 21.07
CA GLU A 102 -1.17 11.67 22.09
C GLU A 102 -1.75 10.83 23.24
N GLY A 103 -0.97 9.89 23.76
CA GLY A 103 -1.40 8.99 24.82
C GLY A 103 -2.54 8.07 24.41
N GLY A 104 -2.80 7.89 23.11
CA GLY A 104 -3.87 7.03 22.59
C GLY A 104 -5.28 7.61 22.78
N VAL A 105 -5.39 8.90 23.10
CA VAL A 105 -6.68 9.59 23.24
C VAL A 105 -7.37 9.69 21.87
N ALA A 106 -8.68 9.43 21.84
CA ALA A 106 -9.48 9.57 20.64
C ALA A 106 -9.44 11.01 20.09
N TYR A 107 -9.12 11.16 18.82
CA TYR A 107 -9.16 12.44 18.11
C TYR A 107 -10.34 12.44 17.13
N HIS A 108 -11.20 13.44 17.27
CA HIS A 108 -12.33 13.65 16.37
C HIS A 108 -12.02 14.79 15.40
N VAL A 109 -12.13 14.49 14.11
CA VAL A 109 -11.92 15.47 13.04
C VAL A 109 -12.98 16.58 13.14
N PRO A 110 -12.60 17.86 13.02
CA PRO A 110 -13.54 18.98 13.07
C PRO A 110 -14.57 18.91 11.93
N GLU A 111 -15.74 19.53 12.12
CA GLU A 111 -16.87 19.38 11.19
C GLU A 111 -16.54 19.80 9.75
N ARG A 112 -15.69 20.81 9.60
CA ARG A 112 -15.22 21.32 8.30
C ARG A 112 -14.54 20.25 7.43
N ASP A 113 -13.91 19.26 8.06
CA ASP A 113 -13.06 18.26 7.39
C ASP A 113 -13.78 16.88 7.30
N ARG A 114 -15.06 16.80 7.71
CA ARG A 114 -15.84 15.54 7.70
C ARG A 114 -16.00 14.93 6.30
N ASN A 115 -16.20 15.76 5.27
CA ASN A 115 -16.37 15.27 3.91
C ASN A 115 -15.08 14.62 3.41
N SER A 116 -13.93 15.26 3.67
CA SER A 116 -12.61 14.71 3.34
C SER A 116 -12.30 13.44 4.14
N ALA A 117 -12.69 13.39 5.41
CA ALA A 117 -12.57 12.18 6.21
C ALA A 117 -13.40 11.02 5.62
N ALA A 118 -14.65 11.27 5.20
CA ALA A 118 -15.51 10.28 4.57
C ALA A 118 -14.94 9.78 3.21
N ASP A 119 -14.42 10.69 2.40
CA ASP A 119 -13.76 10.35 1.13
C ASP A 119 -12.50 9.49 1.36
N SER A 120 -11.66 9.88 2.32
CA SER A 120 -10.47 9.10 2.68
C SER A 120 -10.80 7.70 3.21
N ASN A 121 -11.88 7.57 4.00
CA ASN A 121 -12.37 6.28 4.46
C ASN A 121 -12.81 5.40 3.27
N MET A 122 -13.45 5.98 2.26
CA MET A 122 -13.87 5.24 1.07
C MET A 122 -12.68 4.82 0.21
N GLN A 123 -11.68 5.69 0.06
CA GLN A 123 -10.53 5.44 -0.80
C GLN A 123 -9.50 4.48 -0.17
N TYR A 124 -9.25 4.61 1.13
CA TYR A 124 -8.15 3.91 1.82
C TYR A 124 -8.63 2.93 2.89
N GLY A 125 -9.93 2.91 3.22
CA GLY A 125 -10.45 2.10 4.33
C GLY A 125 -10.09 2.64 5.72
N MET A 126 -9.53 3.86 5.81
CA MET A 126 -9.09 4.48 7.05
C MET A 126 -9.17 6.01 6.97
N ASN A 127 -9.29 6.65 8.13
CA ASN A 127 -9.41 8.10 8.20
C ASN A 127 -8.02 8.74 8.12
N VAL A 128 -7.57 8.95 6.88
CA VAL A 128 -6.24 9.54 6.61
C VAL A 128 -6.18 10.98 7.10
N VAL A 129 -7.29 11.73 7.00
CA VAL A 129 -7.35 13.11 7.51
C VAL A 129 -7.09 13.16 9.02
N ALA A 130 -7.67 12.24 9.80
CA ALA A 130 -7.36 12.12 11.21
C ALA A 130 -5.89 11.72 11.45
N SER A 131 -5.34 10.82 10.62
CA SER A 131 -3.94 10.41 10.71
C SER A 131 -2.97 11.57 10.46
N ASP A 132 -3.26 12.45 9.51
CA ASP A 132 -2.43 13.61 9.16
C ASP A 132 -2.35 14.62 10.30
N HIS A 133 -3.39 14.71 11.11
CA HIS A 133 -3.38 15.55 12.31
C HIS A 133 -2.56 14.94 13.45
N ILE A 134 -2.41 13.62 13.48
CA ILE A 134 -1.72 12.92 14.56
C ILE A 134 -0.21 12.92 14.30
N SER A 135 0.57 13.19 15.34
CA SER A 135 2.04 13.16 15.25
C SER A 135 2.56 11.75 14.87
N PRO A 136 3.49 11.65 13.90
CA PRO A 136 4.17 10.38 13.61
C PRO A 136 4.95 9.81 14.81
N ASN A 137 5.38 10.70 15.71
CA ASN A 137 6.12 10.36 16.93
C ASN A 137 5.24 10.51 18.17
N ARG A 138 3.94 10.17 18.06
CA ARG A 138 3.01 10.21 19.20
C ARG A 138 3.39 9.23 20.29
N SER A 139 3.07 9.60 21.52
CA SER A 139 3.06 8.68 22.65
C SER A 139 1.84 7.75 22.60
N VAL A 140 2.02 6.51 23.02
CA VAL A 140 0.98 5.45 23.07
C VAL A 140 0.88 4.98 24.53
N PRO A 141 -0.32 4.69 25.05
CA PRO A 141 -0.46 4.22 26.41
C PRO A 141 0.11 2.79 26.51
N ASP A 142 0.79 2.49 27.62
CA ASP A 142 1.24 1.13 27.86
C ASP A 142 0.04 0.27 28.29
N MET A 143 -0.20 -0.81 27.55
CA MET A 143 -1.27 -1.77 27.80
C MET A 143 -0.72 -3.16 28.17
N ARG A 144 0.58 -3.26 28.40
CA ARG A 144 1.21 -4.51 28.85
C ARG A 144 0.80 -4.82 30.29
N LEU A 145 0.91 -6.10 30.66
CA LEU A 145 0.72 -6.52 32.05
C LEU A 145 1.96 -6.11 32.86
N GLU A 146 1.74 -5.70 34.11
CA GLU A 146 2.81 -5.60 35.09
C GLU A 146 3.28 -7.02 35.45
N GLU A 147 4.60 -7.24 35.47
CA GLU A 147 5.24 -8.53 35.76
C GLU A 147 5.45 -8.79 37.27
#